data_AF-A0A852C4K8-F1
#
_entry.id   AF-A0A852C4K8-F1
#
_cell.length_a   1.000
_cell.length_b   1.000
_cell.length_c   1.000
_cell.angle_alpha   90.00
_cell.angle_beta   90.00
_cell.angle_gamma   90.00
#
_symmetry.space_group_name_H-M   'P 1'
#
loop_
_entity.id
_entity.type
_entity.pdbx_description
1 polymer ?
#
loop_
_entity_poly.entity_id
_entity_poly.type
_entity_poly.pdbx_seq_one_letter_code
_entity_poly.pdbx_strand_id
1 'polypeptide(L)'
;FRIKRECHQMLQMTQGNKSKNETYYQFEGGVNLGIGAFNLMLSLLPGRILRLLEFIGFSGNRDLGLCQLREGASGSSLRAILCTFTLLVYHTYVSLILGTGEANIQEADSLLEPYLQKFPNGSIILFYAARIDTLKGNFEKAKCIAAQQEWKQIHHLCYWELMWCFTFQQNWLQAYRYADLLSKESRWSKAIYVFQKAAILCMLPEDDLKRTGEDIVSLFRQVDGLKQRIAGKSIPTEKFAVRKARRYSSSQPVKLVLPALEMMYVWNGFAIVGKRPDLTENLLVTIEKEETTLQNETNHSEYYMDDVCMLHLLKGLCLKHLGRLMQAELCFSRVIQSEKQIKYDTYLVPFTLYELGLLYKQQDEREKAIRIIETAK
;
A
#
# COMPACT_ATOMS: atom_id res chain seq x y z
N PHE A 1 24.35 10.32 -14.96
CA PHE A 1 23.74 11.55 -15.51
C PHE A 1 24.23 11.84 -16.92
N ARG A 2 25.54 12.06 -17.10
CA ARG A 2 26.17 12.37 -18.39
C ARG A 2 25.81 11.36 -19.50
N ILE A 3 25.98 10.07 -19.24
CA ILE A 3 25.62 8.98 -20.17
C ILE A 3 24.14 9.03 -20.57
N LYS A 4 23.20 9.18 -19.61
CA LYS A 4 21.75 9.29 -19.90
C LYS A 4 21.43 10.46 -20.83
N ARG A 5 22.06 11.62 -20.59
CA ARG A 5 21.84 12.84 -21.39
C ARG A 5 22.44 12.72 -22.79
N GLU A 6 23.64 12.16 -22.89
CA GLU A 6 24.31 11.87 -24.17
C GLU A 6 23.49 10.87 -25.01
N CYS A 7 22.98 9.80 -24.39
CA CYS A 7 22.11 8.85 -25.09
C CYS A 7 20.79 9.47 -25.54
N HIS A 8 20.18 10.37 -24.75
CA HIS A 8 18.96 11.08 -25.18
C HIS A 8 19.20 12.00 -26.37
N GLN A 9 20.32 12.74 -26.36
CA GLN A 9 20.72 13.61 -27.47
C GLN A 9 20.99 12.80 -28.73
N MET A 10 21.69 11.66 -28.61
CA MET A 10 21.90 10.72 -29.72
C MET A 10 20.58 10.20 -30.29
N LEU A 11 19.59 9.90 -29.44
CA LEU A 11 18.26 9.46 -29.88
C LEU A 11 17.55 10.56 -30.67
N GLN A 12 17.52 11.80 -30.16
CA GLN A 12 16.91 12.94 -30.85
C GLN A 12 17.58 13.21 -32.21
N MET A 13 18.91 13.10 -32.30
CA MET A 13 19.65 13.28 -33.55
C MET A 13 19.40 12.18 -34.59
N THR A 14 18.98 10.99 -34.17
CA THR A 14 18.78 9.83 -35.06
C THR A 14 17.33 9.64 -35.49
N GLN A 15 16.35 10.38 -34.95
CA GLN A 15 14.93 10.30 -35.33
C GLN A 15 14.66 10.59 -36.82
N GLY A 16 15.55 11.34 -37.51
CA GLY A 16 15.44 11.66 -38.94
C GLY A 16 16.07 10.66 -39.92
N ASN A 17 16.72 9.58 -39.44
CA ASN A 17 17.42 8.62 -40.30
C ASN A 17 16.48 7.50 -40.79
N LYS A 18 16.51 7.22 -42.11
CA LYS A 18 15.61 6.26 -42.79
C LYS A 18 15.91 4.78 -42.54
N SER A 19 17.02 4.44 -41.88
CA SER A 19 17.44 3.05 -41.60
C SER A 19 17.32 2.74 -40.10
N LYS A 20 16.09 2.47 -39.63
CA LYS A 20 15.85 1.97 -38.27
C LYS A 20 16.00 0.45 -38.28
N ASN A 21 17.15 -0.04 -37.83
CA ASN A 21 17.39 -1.48 -37.64
C ASN A 21 16.98 -1.93 -36.24
N GLU A 22 17.00 -3.24 -35.98
CA GLU A 22 16.64 -3.81 -34.67
C GLU A 22 17.47 -3.20 -33.51
N THR A 23 18.75 -2.95 -33.74
CA THR A 23 19.65 -2.31 -32.77
C THR A 23 19.17 -0.91 -32.37
N TYR A 24 18.65 -0.13 -33.32
CA TYR A 24 18.07 1.18 -33.03
C TYR A 24 16.87 1.07 -32.08
N TYR A 25 15.94 0.15 -32.32
CA TYR A 25 14.78 -0.06 -31.45
C TYR A 25 15.16 -0.55 -30.05
N GLN A 26 16.19 -1.41 -29.94
CA GLN A 26 16.74 -1.84 -28.66
C GLN A 26 17.40 -0.68 -27.90
N PHE A 27 18.10 0.21 -28.59
CA PHE A 27 18.71 1.41 -28.03
C PHE A 27 17.64 2.40 -27.57
N GLU A 28 16.67 2.74 -28.42
CA GLU A 28 15.54 3.63 -28.14
C GLU A 28 14.76 3.16 -26.90
N GLY A 29 14.39 1.87 -26.86
CA GLY A 29 13.74 1.28 -25.68
C GLY A 29 14.60 1.38 -24.41
N GLY A 30 15.93 1.30 -24.53
CA GLY A 30 16.87 1.48 -23.42
C GLY A 30 16.95 2.91 -22.91
N VAL A 31 16.96 3.87 -23.83
CA VAL A 31 16.93 5.29 -23.50
C VAL A 31 15.60 5.62 -22.81
N ASN A 32 14.47 5.20 -23.38
CA ASN A 32 13.14 5.45 -22.83
C ASN A 32 12.96 4.84 -21.42
N LEU A 33 13.35 3.57 -21.23
CA LEU A 33 13.32 2.91 -19.92
C LEU A 33 14.20 3.66 -18.90
N GLY A 34 15.46 3.93 -19.27
CA GLY A 34 16.43 4.55 -18.37
C GLY A 34 16.06 5.99 -18.00
N ILE A 35 15.60 6.79 -18.97
CA ILE A 35 15.17 8.16 -18.72
C ILE A 35 13.90 8.16 -17.90
N GLY A 36 12.93 7.34 -18.29
CA GLY A 36 11.61 7.21 -17.70
C GLY A 36 11.67 6.79 -16.25
N ALA A 37 12.25 5.61 -15.98
CA ALA A 37 12.37 5.06 -14.63
C ALA A 37 13.17 6.00 -13.70
N PHE A 38 14.25 6.61 -14.19
CA PHE A 38 15.06 7.53 -13.38
C PHE A 38 14.27 8.79 -12.97
N ASN A 39 13.60 9.43 -13.93
CA ASN A 39 12.81 10.63 -13.66
C ASN A 39 11.65 10.32 -12.70
N LEU A 40 10.98 9.19 -12.93
CA LEU A 40 9.90 8.73 -12.08
C LEU A 40 10.40 8.45 -10.66
N MET A 41 11.45 7.65 -10.48
CA MET A 41 12.00 7.33 -9.16
C MET A 41 12.42 8.57 -8.37
N LEU A 42 13.11 9.52 -9.00
CA LEU A 42 13.49 10.77 -8.32
C LEU A 42 12.28 11.61 -7.91
N SER A 43 11.23 11.67 -8.74
CA SER A 43 10.00 12.41 -8.43
C SER A 43 9.22 11.85 -7.23
N LEU A 44 9.57 10.65 -6.76
CA LEU A 44 8.92 9.98 -5.62
C LEU A 44 9.74 10.13 -4.32
N LEU A 45 10.94 10.71 -4.39
CA LEU A 45 11.76 10.89 -3.21
C LEU A 45 11.22 12.02 -2.32
N PRO A 46 11.32 11.88 -0.98
CA PRO A 46 11.01 12.96 -0.06
C PRO A 46 11.80 14.23 -0.39
N GLY A 47 11.16 15.41 -0.30
CA GLY A 47 11.76 16.68 -0.72
C GLY A 47 13.10 17.03 -0.06
N ARG A 48 13.42 16.49 1.13
CA ARG A 48 14.75 16.63 1.75
C ARG A 48 15.84 15.88 0.99
N ILE A 49 15.55 14.66 0.51
CA ILE A 49 16.48 13.84 -0.27
C ILE A 49 16.59 14.42 -1.68
N LEU A 50 15.45 14.83 -2.26
CA LEU A 50 15.43 15.44 -3.59
C LEU A 50 16.31 16.70 -3.65
N ARG A 51 16.20 17.62 -2.68
CA ARG A 51 17.05 18.82 -2.62
C ARG A 51 18.55 18.52 -2.57
N LEU A 52 18.97 17.47 -1.88
CA LEU A 52 20.38 17.04 -1.85
C LEU A 52 20.85 16.54 -3.22
N LEU A 53 20.00 15.79 -3.92
CA LEU A 53 20.29 15.27 -5.24
C LEU A 53 20.28 16.39 -6.30
N GLU A 54 19.36 17.35 -6.19
CA GLU A 54 19.29 18.54 -7.04
C GLU A 54 20.54 19.40 -6.92
N PHE A 55 21.09 19.53 -5.72
CA PHE A 55 22.36 20.23 -5.50
C PHE A 55 23.53 19.60 -6.29
N ILE A 56 23.51 18.27 -6.48
CA ILE A 56 24.53 17.53 -7.24
C ILE A 56 24.13 17.41 -8.74
N GLY A 57 23.06 18.10 -9.16
CA GLY A 57 22.61 18.18 -10.55
C GLY A 57 21.59 17.13 -10.98
N PHE A 58 20.97 16.41 -10.04
CA PHE A 58 19.92 15.44 -10.32
C PHE A 58 18.53 15.99 -10.01
N SER A 59 17.67 16.08 -11.01
CA SER A 59 16.25 16.40 -10.84
C SER A 59 15.37 15.29 -11.42
N GLY A 60 14.16 15.15 -10.88
CA GLY A 60 13.15 14.21 -11.35
C GLY A 60 11.92 14.95 -11.84
N ASN A 61 11.46 14.64 -13.05
CA ASN A 61 10.19 15.13 -13.58
C ASN A 61 9.24 13.95 -13.81
N ARG A 62 8.15 13.89 -13.04
CA ARG A 62 7.20 12.76 -13.09
C ARG A 62 6.55 12.61 -14.46
N ASP A 63 6.05 13.69 -15.04
CA ASP A 63 5.33 13.67 -16.31
C ASP A 63 6.24 13.24 -17.47
N LEU A 64 7.47 13.75 -17.48
CA LEU A 64 8.51 13.29 -18.40
C LEU A 64 8.82 11.80 -18.18
N GLY A 65 8.92 11.37 -16.92
CA GLY A 65 9.16 9.98 -16.54
C GLY A 65 8.10 9.04 -17.11
N LEU A 66 6.82 9.37 -16.91
CA LEU A 66 5.68 8.60 -17.41
C LEU A 66 5.60 8.64 -18.94
N CYS A 67 5.82 9.80 -19.56
CA CYS A 67 5.83 9.95 -21.01
C CYS A 67 6.86 9.03 -21.67
N GLN A 68 8.10 9.05 -21.19
CA GLN A 68 9.17 8.21 -21.73
C GLN A 68 8.93 6.72 -21.49
N LEU A 69 8.37 6.33 -20.35
CA LEU A 69 7.99 4.94 -20.12
C LEU A 69 6.87 4.48 -21.08
N ARG A 70 5.87 5.33 -21.35
CA ARG A 70 4.80 5.01 -22.32
C ARG A 70 5.35 4.83 -23.72
N GLU A 71 6.23 5.74 -24.15
CA GLU A 71 6.92 5.63 -25.45
C GLU A 71 7.80 4.38 -25.53
N GLY A 72 8.49 4.02 -24.45
CA GLY A 72 9.24 2.78 -24.37
C GLY A 72 8.35 1.53 -24.40
N ALA A 73 7.17 1.58 -23.79
CA ALA A 73 6.23 0.48 -23.71
C ALA A 73 5.48 0.23 -25.04
N SER A 74 5.28 1.25 -25.88
CA SER A 74 4.68 1.11 -27.21
C SER A 74 5.66 0.57 -28.26
N GLY A 75 6.95 0.52 -27.95
CA GLY A 75 7.98 -0.04 -28.82
C GLY A 75 7.94 -1.58 -28.89
N SER A 76 8.73 -2.15 -29.80
CA SER A 76 8.84 -3.60 -30.03
C SER A 76 10.06 -4.26 -29.36
N SER A 77 10.85 -3.49 -28.60
CA SER A 77 12.07 -3.98 -27.96
C SER A 77 11.78 -4.89 -26.75
N LEU A 78 12.79 -5.68 -26.34
CA LEU A 78 12.69 -6.45 -25.08
C LEU A 78 12.44 -5.53 -23.88
N ARG A 79 12.89 -4.27 -23.96
CA ARG A 79 12.75 -3.29 -22.88
C ARG A 79 11.35 -2.71 -22.79
N ALA A 80 10.51 -2.90 -23.82
CA ALA A 80 9.11 -2.52 -23.79
C ALA A 80 8.37 -3.21 -22.63
N ILE A 81 8.64 -4.49 -22.37
CA ILE A 81 8.04 -5.21 -21.23
C ILE A 81 8.46 -4.62 -19.88
N LEU A 82 9.71 -4.16 -19.76
CA LEU A 82 10.20 -3.53 -18.54
C LEU A 82 9.59 -2.15 -18.34
N CYS A 83 9.38 -1.39 -19.41
CA CYS A 83 8.63 -0.14 -19.38
C CYS A 83 7.18 -0.38 -18.94
N THR A 84 6.49 -1.37 -19.54
CA THR A 84 5.14 -1.79 -19.14
C THR A 84 5.10 -2.17 -17.67
N PHE A 85 6.00 -3.04 -17.20
CA PHE A 85 6.03 -3.47 -15.80
C PHE A 85 6.33 -2.31 -14.85
N THR A 86 7.19 -1.37 -15.24
CA THR A 86 7.46 -0.17 -14.43
C THR A 86 6.21 0.70 -14.30
N LEU A 87 5.46 0.89 -15.39
CA LEU A 87 4.18 1.60 -15.37
C LEU A 87 3.13 0.85 -14.53
N LEU A 88 3.02 -0.48 -14.68
CA LEU A 88 2.12 -1.29 -13.87
C LEU A 88 2.43 -1.18 -12.38
N VAL A 89 3.69 -1.30 -11.96
CA VAL A 89 4.09 -1.08 -10.54
C VAL A 89 3.69 0.32 -10.08
N TYR A 90 3.93 1.34 -10.93
CA TYR A 90 3.60 2.71 -10.59
C TYR A 90 2.09 2.90 -10.36
N HIS A 91 1.26 2.46 -11.31
CA HIS A 91 -0.19 2.65 -11.28
C HIS A 91 -0.92 1.71 -10.31
N THR A 92 -0.35 0.55 -9.95
CA THR A 92 -1.03 -0.45 -9.11
C THR A 92 -0.51 -0.55 -7.68
N TYR A 93 0.67 0.01 -7.37
CA TYR A 93 1.25 0.02 -6.02
C TYR A 93 1.73 1.39 -5.59
N VAL A 94 2.65 2.00 -6.34
CA VAL A 94 3.36 3.21 -5.89
C VAL A 94 2.40 4.38 -5.67
N SER A 95 1.47 4.61 -6.61
CA SER A 95 0.50 5.70 -6.49
C SER A 95 -0.43 5.53 -5.29
N LEU A 96 -0.81 4.29 -4.96
CA LEU A 96 -1.64 3.98 -3.79
C LEU A 96 -0.87 4.15 -2.49
N ILE A 97 0.31 3.54 -2.37
CA ILE A 97 1.08 3.51 -1.12
C ILE A 97 1.57 4.93 -0.75
N LEU A 98 1.94 5.73 -1.75
CA LEU A 98 2.44 7.09 -1.52
C LEU A 98 1.34 8.15 -1.52
N GLY A 99 0.07 7.78 -1.75
CA GLY A 99 -1.05 8.71 -1.75
C GLY A 99 -0.93 9.84 -2.80
N THR A 100 -0.17 9.62 -3.89
CA THR A 100 0.13 10.66 -4.89
C THR A 100 -1.03 10.93 -5.86
N GLY A 101 -2.15 10.22 -5.73
CA GLY A 101 -3.34 10.34 -6.57
C GLY A 101 -4.10 9.03 -6.69
N GLU A 102 -5.19 9.04 -7.47
CA GLU A 102 -5.93 7.82 -7.79
C GLU A 102 -5.08 6.91 -8.71
N ALA A 103 -5.20 5.61 -8.50
CA ALA A 103 -4.63 4.61 -9.38
C ALA A 103 -5.23 4.74 -10.79
N ASN A 104 -4.41 4.91 -11.82
CA ASN A 104 -4.88 4.87 -13.21
C ASN A 104 -5.11 3.41 -13.63
N ILE A 105 -6.21 2.83 -13.14
CA ILE A 105 -6.55 1.42 -13.39
C ILE A 105 -6.80 1.18 -14.89
N GLN A 106 -7.41 2.15 -15.59
CA GLN A 106 -7.68 2.06 -17.03
C GLN A 106 -6.40 1.92 -17.85
N GLU A 107 -5.38 2.72 -17.51
CA GLU A 107 -4.07 2.60 -18.15
C GLU A 107 -3.39 1.28 -17.79
N ALA A 108 -3.49 0.82 -16.54
CA ALA A 108 -2.95 -0.47 -16.13
C ALA A 108 -3.60 -1.64 -16.89
N ASP A 109 -4.92 -1.63 -17.09
CA ASP A 109 -5.64 -2.60 -17.92
C ASP A 109 -5.12 -2.60 -19.37
N SER A 110 -5.07 -1.41 -19.98
CA SER A 110 -4.66 -1.24 -21.38
C SER A 110 -3.21 -1.69 -21.61
N LEU A 111 -2.33 -1.46 -20.62
CA LEU A 111 -0.94 -1.90 -20.64
C LEU A 111 -0.81 -3.42 -20.52
N LEU A 112 -1.70 -4.09 -19.79
CA LEU A 112 -1.62 -5.52 -19.53
C LEU A 112 -2.28 -6.36 -20.64
N GLU A 113 -3.35 -5.86 -21.26
CA GLU A 113 -4.18 -6.59 -22.23
C GLU A 113 -3.38 -7.31 -23.35
N PRO A 114 -2.40 -6.67 -24.04
CA PRO A 114 -1.63 -7.35 -25.08
C PRO A 114 -0.81 -8.54 -24.53
N TYR A 115 -0.36 -8.45 -23.27
CA TYR A 115 0.41 -9.51 -22.62
C TYR A 115 -0.46 -10.64 -22.10
N LEU A 116 -1.72 -10.37 -21.74
CA LEU A 116 -2.70 -11.43 -21.44
C LEU A 116 -3.00 -12.26 -22.68
N GLN A 117 -3.12 -11.63 -23.86
CA GLN A 117 -3.32 -12.35 -25.11
C GLN A 117 -2.09 -13.15 -25.52
N LYS A 118 -0.89 -12.56 -25.38
CA LYS A 118 0.37 -13.19 -25.79
C LYS A 118 0.86 -14.27 -24.82
N PHE A 119 0.63 -14.08 -23.52
CA PHE A 119 1.11 -14.93 -22.43
C PHE A 119 0.00 -15.22 -21.41
N PRO A 120 -1.07 -15.93 -21.81
CA PRO A 120 -2.26 -16.13 -20.97
C PRO A 120 -1.98 -16.88 -19.65
N ASN A 121 -0.92 -17.69 -19.63
CA ASN A 121 -0.47 -18.43 -18.44
C ASN A 121 0.80 -17.82 -17.79
N GLY A 122 1.21 -16.61 -18.21
CA GLY A 122 2.37 -15.94 -17.64
C GLY A 122 2.13 -15.56 -16.18
N SER A 123 2.94 -16.06 -15.25
CA SER A 123 2.72 -15.87 -13.82
C SER A 123 2.69 -14.40 -13.38
N ILE A 124 3.61 -13.57 -13.89
CA ILE A 124 3.65 -12.12 -13.62
C ILE A 124 2.43 -11.43 -14.25
N ILE A 125 1.99 -11.90 -15.42
CA ILE A 125 0.82 -11.34 -16.12
C ILE A 125 -0.46 -11.64 -15.32
N LEU A 126 -0.63 -12.88 -14.87
CA LEU A 126 -1.75 -13.29 -14.01
C LEU A 126 -1.71 -12.60 -12.65
N PHE A 127 -0.53 -12.35 -12.09
CA PHE A 127 -0.39 -11.54 -10.88
C PHE A 127 -0.92 -10.10 -11.09
N TYR A 128 -0.52 -9.43 -12.17
CA TYR A 128 -1.02 -8.09 -12.45
C TYR A 128 -2.52 -8.09 -12.78
N ALA A 129 -3.03 -9.11 -13.47
CA ALA A 129 -4.46 -9.24 -13.71
C ALA A 129 -5.24 -9.34 -12.39
N ALA A 130 -4.79 -10.22 -11.49
CA ALA A 130 -5.36 -10.35 -10.15
C ALA A 130 -5.26 -9.05 -9.34
N ARG A 131 -4.14 -8.33 -9.42
CA ARG A 131 -3.96 -7.03 -8.75
C ARG A 131 -4.95 -5.99 -9.29
N ILE A 132 -5.09 -5.89 -10.60
CA ILE A 132 -6.01 -4.95 -11.24
C ILE A 132 -7.46 -5.28 -10.86
N ASP A 133 -7.84 -6.57 -10.86
CA ASP A 133 -9.16 -7.01 -10.38
C ASP A 133 -9.39 -6.64 -8.91
N THR A 134 -8.37 -6.80 -8.06
CA THR A 134 -8.40 -6.39 -6.64
C THR A 134 -8.64 -4.89 -6.51
N LEU A 135 -7.94 -4.06 -7.28
CA LEU A 135 -8.11 -2.61 -7.29
C LEU A 135 -9.49 -2.16 -7.79
N LYS A 136 -10.16 -2.98 -8.60
CA LYS A 136 -11.56 -2.79 -9.03
C LYS A 136 -12.59 -3.27 -7.99
N GLY A 137 -12.16 -3.97 -6.94
CA GLY A 137 -13.05 -4.58 -5.93
C GLY A 137 -13.53 -6.00 -6.27
N ASN A 138 -12.94 -6.65 -7.29
CA ASN A 138 -13.26 -8.01 -7.73
C ASN A 138 -12.41 -9.06 -6.97
N PHE A 139 -12.51 -9.09 -5.65
CA PHE A 139 -11.63 -9.90 -4.78
C PHE A 139 -11.69 -11.40 -5.04
N GLU A 140 -12.83 -11.90 -5.52
CA GLU A 140 -13.11 -13.30 -5.78
C GLU A 140 -12.41 -13.83 -7.05
N LYS A 141 -11.97 -12.92 -7.93
CA LYS A 141 -11.30 -13.25 -9.20
C LYS A 141 -9.78 -13.34 -9.08
N ALA A 142 -9.20 -12.88 -7.97
CA ALA A 142 -7.75 -12.83 -7.78
C ALA A 142 -7.14 -14.25 -7.66
N LYS A 143 -6.87 -14.90 -8.79
CA LYS A 143 -6.23 -16.23 -8.86
C LYS A 143 -4.90 -16.13 -9.60
N CYS A 144 -3.78 -16.13 -8.88
CA CYS A 144 -2.45 -16.10 -9.50
C CYS A 144 -1.47 -17.19 -9.02
N ILE A 145 -1.85 -18.00 -8.02
CA ILE A 145 -0.94 -19.03 -7.46
C ILE A 145 -0.69 -20.20 -8.44
N ALA A 146 -1.70 -20.63 -9.19
CA ALA A 146 -1.62 -21.89 -9.93
C ALA A 146 -0.73 -21.86 -11.20
N ALA A 147 -0.20 -20.70 -11.56
CA ALA A 147 0.44 -20.48 -12.86
C ALA A 147 1.87 -21.02 -12.98
N GLN A 148 2.59 -21.23 -11.87
CA GLN A 148 4.00 -21.64 -11.89
C GLN A 148 4.41 -22.28 -10.55
N GLN A 149 5.52 -23.02 -10.49
CA GLN A 149 6.04 -23.61 -9.23
C GLN A 149 7.54 -23.37 -8.99
N GLU A 150 8.22 -22.68 -9.90
CA GLU A 150 9.67 -22.57 -9.91
C GLU A 150 10.19 -21.37 -9.09
N TRP A 151 9.50 -20.23 -9.17
CA TRP A 151 9.91 -18.95 -8.59
C TRP A 151 9.07 -18.64 -7.35
N LYS A 152 9.59 -19.00 -6.18
CA LYS A 152 8.92 -18.78 -4.88
C LYS A 152 8.58 -17.31 -4.61
N GLN A 153 9.39 -16.39 -5.11
CA GLN A 153 9.17 -14.94 -4.94
C GLN A 153 7.89 -14.47 -5.61
N ILE A 154 7.52 -15.06 -6.75
CA ILE A 154 6.24 -14.76 -7.43
C ILE A 154 5.07 -15.29 -6.60
N HIS A 155 5.22 -16.45 -5.96
CA HIS A 155 4.22 -16.93 -4.99
C HIS A 155 4.09 -15.99 -3.80
N HIS A 156 5.18 -15.44 -3.27
CA HIS A 156 5.10 -14.49 -2.16
C HIS A 156 4.31 -13.23 -2.56
N LEU A 157 4.48 -12.73 -3.79
CA LEU A 157 3.64 -11.64 -4.31
C LEU A 157 2.15 -12.06 -4.38
N CYS A 158 1.85 -13.26 -4.87
CA CYS A 158 0.49 -13.77 -4.91
C CYS A 158 -0.12 -14.00 -3.52
N TYR A 159 0.65 -14.52 -2.56
CA TYR A 159 0.20 -14.72 -1.18
C TYR A 159 -0.10 -13.38 -0.52
N TRP A 160 0.70 -12.34 -0.80
CA TRP A 160 0.45 -10.99 -0.30
C TRP A 160 -0.88 -10.44 -0.82
N GLU A 161 -1.14 -10.54 -2.13
CA GLU A 161 -2.40 -10.07 -2.71
C GLU A 161 -3.62 -10.87 -2.21
N LEU A 162 -3.49 -12.19 -2.10
CA LEU A 162 -4.56 -13.04 -1.60
C LEU A 162 -4.85 -12.81 -0.11
N MET A 163 -3.82 -12.62 0.71
CA MET A 163 -3.96 -12.24 2.11
C MET A 163 -4.83 -10.98 2.23
N TRP A 164 -4.58 -9.96 1.42
CA TRP A 164 -5.39 -8.74 1.40
C TRP A 164 -6.80 -8.95 0.86
N CYS A 165 -6.98 -9.70 -0.22
CA CYS A 165 -8.31 -10.04 -0.74
C CYS A 165 -9.19 -10.70 0.32
N PHE A 166 -8.65 -11.69 1.03
CA PHE A 166 -9.37 -12.35 2.13
C PHE A 166 -9.56 -11.43 3.35
N THR A 167 -8.61 -10.52 3.62
CA THR A 167 -8.75 -9.49 4.67
C THR A 167 -9.90 -8.53 4.36
N PHE A 168 -10.03 -8.05 3.11
CA PHE A 168 -11.13 -7.18 2.69
C PHE A 168 -12.49 -7.87 2.82
N GLN A 169 -12.54 -9.18 2.59
CA GLN A 169 -13.73 -10.01 2.78
C GLN A 169 -13.97 -10.42 4.25
N GLN A 170 -13.09 -10.03 5.18
CA GLN A 170 -13.09 -10.50 6.58
C GLN A 170 -13.05 -12.03 6.71
N ASN A 171 -12.50 -12.73 5.71
CA ASN A 171 -12.20 -14.15 5.79
C ASN A 171 -10.85 -14.36 6.47
N TRP A 172 -10.83 -14.11 7.78
CA TRP A 172 -9.62 -14.05 8.59
C TRP A 172 -8.81 -15.36 8.57
N LEU A 173 -9.47 -16.51 8.49
CA LEU A 173 -8.79 -17.81 8.48
C LEU A 173 -8.01 -18.05 7.18
N GLN A 174 -8.58 -17.68 6.03
CA GLN A 174 -7.84 -17.77 4.76
C GLN A 174 -6.74 -16.70 4.68
N ALA A 175 -7.03 -15.47 5.15
CA ALA A 175 -6.01 -14.42 5.23
C ALA A 175 -4.81 -14.86 6.10
N TYR A 176 -5.07 -15.49 7.25
CA TYR A 176 -4.06 -16.05 8.14
C TYR A 176 -3.18 -17.09 7.43
N ARG A 177 -3.76 -18.00 6.65
CA ARG A 177 -2.98 -19.04 5.94
C ARG A 177 -1.92 -18.44 5.03
N TYR A 178 -2.27 -17.40 4.27
CA TYR A 178 -1.31 -16.72 3.40
C TYR A 178 -0.32 -15.85 4.18
N ALA A 179 -0.78 -15.18 5.25
CA ALA A 179 0.11 -14.45 6.16
C ALA A 179 1.14 -15.38 6.82
N ASP A 180 0.74 -16.60 7.19
CA ASP A 180 1.61 -17.61 7.77
C ASP A 180 2.66 -18.09 6.77
N LEU A 181 2.27 -18.42 5.53
CA LEU A 181 3.19 -18.78 4.45
C LEU A 181 4.23 -17.68 4.20
N LEU A 182 3.78 -16.42 4.09
CA LEU A 182 4.68 -15.26 3.97
C LEU A 182 5.62 -15.13 5.16
N SER A 183 5.09 -15.26 6.37
CA SER A 183 5.85 -15.15 7.60
C SER A 183 6.88 -16.26 7.75
N LYS A 184 6.67 -17.45 7.18
CA LYS A 184 7.61 -18.57 7.23
C LYS A 184 8.64 -18.50 6.11
N GLU A 185 8.21 -18.25 4.89
CA GLU A 185 9.04 -18.41 3.69
C GLU A 185 9.78 -17.14 3.26
N SER A 186 9.18 -15.96 3.41
CA SER A 186 9.76 -14.74 2.87
C SER A 186 10.84 -14.15 3.79
N ARG A 187 11.87 -13.57 3.18
CA ARG A 187 12.99 -12.89 3.87
C ARG A 187 13.00 -11.37 3.64
N TRP A 188 12.09 -10.83 2.83
CA TRP A 188 12.14 -9.43 2.38
C TRP A 188 11.71 -8.43 3.46
N SER A 189 10.65 -8.72 4.22
CA SER A 189 10.23 -7.89 5.37
C SER A 189 9.62 -8.77 6.46
N LYS A 190 10.49 -9.54 7.13
CA LYS A 190 10.08 -10.56 8.12
C LYS A 190 9.27 -9.95 9.28
N ALA A 191 9.67 -8.77 9.74
CA ALA A 191 8.95 -8.05 10.80
C ALA A 191 7.51 -7.72 10.39
N ILE A 192 7.27 -7.25 9.15
CA ILE A 192 5.92 -6.98 8.66
C ILE A 192 5.11 -8.26 8.55
N TYR A 193 5.65 -9.32 7.97
CA TYR A 193 4.85 -10.55 7.79
C TYR A 193 4.47 -11.19 9.13
N VAL A 194 5.36 -11.18 10.13
CA VAL A 194 5.04 -11.68 11.48
C VAL A 194 4.03 -10.78 12.18
N PHE A 195 4.19 -9.45 12.08
CA PHE A 195 3.22 -8.52 12.64
C PHE A 195 1.84 -8.68 11.99
N GLN A 196 1.77 -8.76 10.66
CA GLN A 196 0.53 -8.91 9.91
C GLN A 196 -0.17 -10.24 10.23
N LYS A 197 0.60 -11.33 10.35
CA LYS A 197 0.09 -12.63 10.82
C LYS A 197 -0.55 -12.49 12.21
N ALA A 198 0.15 -11.88 13.16
CA ALA A 198 -0.38 -11.65 14.51
C ALA A 198 -1.62 -10.74 14.50
N ALA A 199 -1.60 -9.67 13.70
CA ALA A 199 -2.71 -8.75 13.55
C ALA A 199 -3.96 -9.43 12.98
N ILE A 200 -3.82 -10.30 11.97
CA ILE A 200 -4.93 -11.09 11.41
C ILE A 200 -5.45 -12.11 12.45
N LEU A 201 -4.55 -12.76 13.20
CA LEU A 201 -4.94 -13.68 14.27
C LEU A 201 -5.78 -12.99 15.35
N CYS A 202 -5.51 -11.71 15.66
CA CYS A 202 -6.34 -10.93 16.59
C CYS A 202 -7.80 -10.73 16.13
N MET A 203 -8.08 -10.91 14.83
CA MET A 203 -9.43 -10.75 14.28
C MET A 203 -10.22 -12.05 14.22
N LEU A 204 -9.58 -13.19 14.51
CA LEU A 204 -10.24 -14.50 14.48
C LEU A 204 -11.14 -14.69 15.71
N PRO A 205 -12.27 -15.41 15.56
CA PRO A 205 -13.00 -15.96 16.70
C PRO A 205 -12.09 -16.84 17.56
N GLU A 206 -12.31 -16.87 18.87
CA GLU A 206 -11.44 -17.59 19.81
C GLU A 206 -11.26 -19.09 19.46
N ASP A 207 -12.32 -19.74 19.01
CA ASP A 207 -12.28 -21.18 18.66
C ASP A 207 -11.40 -21.44 17.43
N ASP A 208 -11.48 -20.58 16.42
CA ASP A 208 -10.60 -20.70 15.24
C ASP A 208 -9.16 -20.34 15.58
N LEU A 209 -8.94 -19.33 16.44
CA LEU A 209 -7.59 -19.00 16.95
C LEU A 209 -6.97 -20.21 17.66
N LYS A 210 -7.69 -20.87 18.57
CA LYS A 210 -7.20 -22.07 19.27
C LYS A 210 -6.81 -23.18 18.29
N ARG A 211 -7.57 -23.37 17.21
CA ARG A 211 -7.28 -24.37 16.17
C ARG A 211 -6.01 -24.09 15.37
N THR A 212 -5.57 -22.84 15.29
CA THR A 212 -4.29 -22.51 14.63
C THR A 212 -3.08 -22.97 15.43
N GLY A 213 -3.20 -23.09 16.76
CA GLY A 213 -2.08 -23.40 17.65
C GLY A 213 -1.04 -22.27 17.79
N GLU A 214 -1.35 -21.07 17.31
CA GLU A 214 -0.46 -19.92 17.35
C GLU A 214 -0.56 -19.15 18.67
N ASP A 215 0.57 -18.59 19.12
CA ASP A 215 0.63 -17.68 20.25
C ASP A 215 0.81 -16.24 19.75
N ILE A 216 -0.28 -15.47 19.76
CA ILE A 216 -0.30 -14.04 19.35
C ILE A 216 0.73 -13.22 20.14
N VAL A 217 0.85 -13.45 21.45
CA VAL A 217 1.75 -12.68 22.32
C VAL A 217 3.19 -12.97 21.93
N SER A 218 3.54 -14.25 21.74
CA SER A 218 4.86 -14.64 21.25
C SER A 218 5.18 -14.04 19.88
N LEU A 219 4.22 -14.04 18.95
CA LEU A 219 4.41 -13.45 17.62
C LEU A 219 4.71 -11.95 17.69
N PHE A 220 3.94 -11.16 18.45
CA PHE A 220 4.22 -9.72 18.59
C PHE A 220 5.57 -9.45 19.27
N ARG A 221 5.94 -10.23 20.29
CA ARG A 221 7.25 -10.08 20.97
C ARG A 221 8.45 -10.30 20.06
N GLN A 222 8.31 -11.10 19.00
CA GLN A 222 9.39 -11.34 18.04
C GLN A 222 9.63 -10.18 17.08
N VAL A 223 8.65 -9.29 16.87
CA VAL A 223 8.67 -8.29 15.78
C VAL A 223 9.88 -7.35 15.84
N ASP A 224 10.29 -6.88 17.03
CA ASP A 224 11.45 -5.98 17.15
C ASP A 224 12.78 -6.64 16.75
N GLY A 225 12.94 -7.92 17.07
CA GLY A 225 14.12 -8.71 16.70
C GLY A 225 14.23 -9.00 15.21
N LEU A 226 13.14 -8.87 14.46
CA LEU A 226 13.07 -9.18 13.03
C LEU A 226 13.26 -7.96 12.11
N LYS A 227 13.36 -6.75 12.69
CA LYS A 227 13.47 -5.49 11.96
C LYS A 227 14.79 -5.41 11.19
N GLN A 228 14.69 -5.11 9.90
CA GLN A 228 15.81 -4.93 9.00
C GLN A 228 16.29 -3.47 8.96
N ARG A 229 17.53 -3.28 8.51
CA ARG A 229 18.11 -1.97 8.24
C ARG A 229 18.70 -1.97 6.83
N ILE A 230 18.32 -0.97 6.03
CA ILE A 230 18.88 -0.73 4.70
C ILE A 230 19.72 0.54 4.80
N ALA A 231 21.00 0.46 4.45
CA ALA A 231 21.95 1.57 4.58
C ALA A 231 21.93 2.22 5.99
N GLY A 232 21.87 1.38 7.03
CA GLY A 232 21.82 1.82 8.43
C GLY A 232 20.48 2.37 8.93
N LYS A 233 19.48 2.57 8.05
CA LYS A 233 18.14 3.06 8.42
C LYS A 233 17.13 1.91 8.42
N SER A 234 16.31 1.82 9.46
CA SER A 234 15.19 0.87 9.45
C SER A 234 14.07 1.34 8.53
N ILE A 235 13.39 0.39 7.92
CA ILE A 235 12.25 0.60 7.03
C ILE A 235 11.10 1.25 7.81
N PRO A 236 10.47 2.35 7.34
CA PRO A 236 9.44 3.07 8.09
C PRO A 236 8.27 2.19 8.55
N THR A 237 7.76 1.31 7.68
CA THR A 237 6.67 0.38 8.00
C THR A 237 7.07 -0.61 9.08
N GLU A 238 8.30 -1.13 9.08
CA GLU A 238 8.79 -2.01 10.15
C GLU A 238 8.93 -1.27 11.48
N LYS A 239 9.35 0.01 11.47
CA LYS A 239 9.36 0.83 12.70
C LYS A 239 7.96 1.01 13.26
N PHE A 240 6.96 1.19 12.40
CA PHE A 240 5.57 1.27 12.80
C PHE A 240 5.11 -0.03 13.47
N ALA A 241 5.30 -1.18 12.81
CA ALA A 241 4.96 -2.50 13.35
C ALA A 241 5.63 -2.76 14.71
N VAL A 242 6.92 -2.45 14.83
CA VAL A 242 7.66 -2.56 16.11
C VAL A 242 7.04 -1.67 17.19
N ARG A 243 6.68 -0.43 16.87
CA ARG A 243 6.07 0.49 17.85
C ARG A 243 4.77 -0.09 18.39
N LYS A 244 3.90 -0.59 17.50
CA LYS A 244 2.61 -1.20 17.89
C LYS A 244 2.81 -2.47 18.71
N ALA A 245 3.77 -3.32 18.32
CA ALA A 245 4.07 -4.57 19.02
C ALA A 245 4.56 -4.38 20.47
N ARG A 246 5.05 -3.19 20.85
CA ARG A 246 5.53 -2.89 22.21
C ARG A 246 4.46 -3.10 23.29
N ARG A 247 3.18 -2.99 22.95
CA ARG A 247 2.09 -3.28 23.91
C ARG A 247 2.11 -4.72 24.43
N TYR A 248 2.82 -5.62 23.74
CA TYR A 248 3.01 -7.02 24.13
C TYR A 248 4.35 -7.33 24.82
N SER A 249 5.22 -6.33 25.02
CA SER A 249 6.55 -6.53 25.61
C SER A 249 6.51 -6.83 27.12
N SER A 250 5.51 -6.33 27.84
CA SER A 250 5.34 -6.56 29.28
C SER A 250 4.83 -7.99 29.58
N SER A 251 4.91 -8.38 30.85
CA SER A 251 4.32 -9.63 31.35
C SER A 251 2.79 -9.62 31.29
N GLN A 252 2.16 -8.44 31.44
CA GLN A 252 0.74 -8.20 31.24
C GLN A 252 0.54 -7.40 29.94
N PRO A 253 0.41 -8.08 28.78
CA PRO A 253 0.29 -7.41 27.50
C PRO A 253 -1.06 -6.69 27.36
N VAL A 254 -1.04 -5.50 26.75
CA VAL A 254 -2.26 -4.77 26.37
C VAL A 254 -2.56 -5.08 24.91
N LYS A 255 -3.79 -5.54 24.62
CA LYS A 255 -4.20 -5.90 23.26
C LYS A 255 -4.27 -4.63 22.37
N LEU A 256 -4.05 -4.83 21.08
CA LEU A 256 -4.26 -3.80 20.07
C LEU A 256 -5.72 -3.84 19.61
N VAL A 257 -6.33 -2.69 19.41
CA VAL A 257 -7.68 -2.59 18.83
C VAL A 257 -7.61 -2.72 17.31
N LEU A 258 -8.35 -3.70 16.76
CA LEU A 258 -8.46 -3.99 15.32
C LEU A 258 -7.15 -3.86 14.51
N PRO A 259 -6.03 -4.51 14.90
CA PRO A 259 -4.71 -4.27 14.31
C PRO A 259 -4.64 -4.62 12.81
N ALA A 260 -5.46 -5.55 12.32
CA ALA A 260 -5.50 -5.85 10.89
C ALA A 260 -6.11 -4.70 10.08
N LEU A 261 -7.11 -4.01 10.61
CA LEU A 261 -7.79 -2.86 9.99
C LEU A 261 -6.87 -1.63 10.02
N GLU A 262 -6.13 -1.45 11.11
CA GLU A 262 -5.08 -0.43 11.19
C GLU A 262 -4.02 -0.64 10.10
N MET A 263 -3.53 -1.88 9.94
CA MET A 263 -2.59 -2.19 8.85
C MET A 263 -3.23 -2.00 7.47
N MET A 264 -4.52 -2.33 7.33
CA MET A 264 -5.25 -2.08 6.09
C MET A 264 -5.23 -0.58 5.74
N TYR A 265 -5.39 0.30 6.72
CA TYR A 265 -5.23 1.74 6.51
C TYR A 265 -3.81 2.14 6.09
N VAL A 266 -2.78 1.63 6.78
CA VAL A 266 -1.36 1.89 6.45
C VAL A 266 -1.02 1.52 5.00
N TRP A 267 -1.65 0.47 4.45
CA TRP A 267 -1.47 0.04 3.06
C TRP A 267 -2.50 0.61 2.08
N ASN A 268 -3.23 1.66 2.47
CA ASN A 268 -4.27 2.30 1.67
C ASN A 268 -5.38 1.34 1.18
N GLY A 269 -5.67 0.32 1.99
CA GLY A 269 -6.67 -0.71 1.70
C GLY A 269 -8.12 -0.20 1.75
N PHE A 270 -8.39 0.87 2.51
CA PHE A 270 -9.72 1.50 2.56
C PHE A 270 -10.16 2.07 1.21
N ALA A 271 -9.22 2.65 0.44
CA ALA A 271 -9.49 3.11 -0.92
C ALA A 271 -9.88 1.97 -1.89
N ILE A 272 -9.45 0.74 -1.58
CA ILE A 272 -9.74 -0.47 -2.36
C ILE A 272 -11.08 -1.07 -1.92
N VAL A 273 -11.23 -1.40 -0.64
CA VAL A 273 -12.48 -2.02 -0.12
C VAL A 273 -13.67 -1.08 -0.25
N GLY A 274 -13.46 0.24 -0.25
CA GLY A 274 -14.49 1.24 -0.49
C GLY A 274 -15.18 1.15 -1.86
N LYS A 275 -14.64 0.37 -2.81
CA LYS A 275 -15.33 0.03 -4.08
C LYS A 275 -16.42 -1.02 -3.91
N ARG A 276 -16.50 -1.66 -2.74
CA ARG A 276 -17.47 -2.68 -2.35
C ARG A 276 -18.24 -2.21 -1.11
N PRO A 277 -19.38 -1.53 -1.28
CA PRO A 277 -20.17 -1.01 -0.17
C PRO A 277 -20.61 -2.11 0.82
N ASP A 278 -20.91 -3.31 0.32
CA ASP A 278 -21.27 -4.47 1.13
C ASP A 278 -20.16 -4.88 2.11
N LEU A 279 -18.91 -4.94 1.63
CA LEU A 279 -17.75 -5.27 2.47
C LEU A 279 -17.37 -4.11 3.38
N THR A 280 -17.52 -2.87 2.92
CA THR A 280 -17.28 -1.68 3.74
C THR A 280 -18.27 -1.57 4.90
N GLU A 281 -19.56 -1.90 4.67
CA GLU A 281 -20.56 -1.97 5.74
C GLU A 281 -20.21 -3.06 6.76
N ASN A 282 -19.75 -4.23 6.31
CA ASN A 282 -19.32 -5.29 7.22
C ASN A 282 -18.14 -4.84 8.09
N LEU A 283 -17.21 -4.05 7.56
CA LEU A 283 -16.10 -3.50 8.36
C LEU A 283 -16.60 -2.49 9.38
N LEU A 284 -17.57 -1.63 9.00
CA LEU A 284 -18.22 -0.69 9.90
C LEU A 284 -18.88 -1.41 11.07
N VAL A 285 -19.62 -2.49 10.82
CA VAL A 285 -20.24 -3.31 11.88
C VAL A 285 -19.20 -3.88 12.85
N THR A 286 -18.07 -4.40 12.33
CA THR A 286 -16.96 -4.88 13.16
C THR A 286 -16.39 -3.76 14.04
N ILE A 287 -16.22 -2.56 13.48
CA ILE A 287 -15.69 -1.39 14.21
C ILE A 287 -16.67 -0.93 15.30
N GLU A 288 -17.97 -0.87 15.00
CA GLU A 288 -19.00 -0.43 15.96
C GLU A 288 -19.19 -1.42 17.12
N LYS A 289 -19.04 -2.72 16.85
CA LYS A 289 -19.02 -3.75 17.87
C LYS A 289 -17.83 -3.57 18.83
N GLU A 290 -16.64 -3.31 18.28
CA GLU A 290 -15.44 -3.09 19.08
C GLU A 290 -15.53 -1.78 19.87
N GLU A 291 -16.08 -0.71 19.26
CA GLU A 291 -16.35 0.56 19.93
C GLU A 291 -17.29 0.38 21.13
N THR A 292 -18.37 -0.39 20.96
CA THR A 292 -19.31 -0.70 22.05
C THR A 292 -18.63 -1.51 23.16
N THR A 293 -17.76 -2.45 22.78
CA THR A 293 -17.00 -3.27 23.74
C THR A 293 -16.08 -2.39 24.57
N LEU A 294 -15.28 -1.54 23.91
CA LEU A 294 -14.34 -0.63 24.56
C LEU A 294 -15.04 0.37 25.49
N GLN A 295 -16.21 0.90 25.10
CA GLN A 295 -16.98 1.82 25.94
C GLN A 295 -17.56 1.17 27.19
N ASN A 296 -17.84 -0.13 27.14
CA ASN A 296 -18.38 -0.90 28.26
C ASN A 296 -17.28 -1.45 29.20
N GLU A 297 -16.00 -1.32 28.84
CA GLU A 297 -14.90 -1.73 29.71
C GLU A 297 -14.84 -0.82 30.95
N THR A 298 -14.81 -1.43 32.14
CA THR A 298 -14.73 -0.66 33.39
C THR A 298 -13.30 -0.26 33.74
N ASN A 299 -12.31 -0.99 33.21
CA ASN A 299 -10.90 -0.82 33.53
C ASN A 299 -10.13 -0.38 32.29
N HIS A 300 -10.08 0.94 32.06
CA HIS A 300 -9.37 1.51 30.94
C HIS A 300 -7.85 1.41 31.11
N SER A 301 -7.18 0.85 30.10
CA SER A 301 -5.71 0.88 30.02
C SER A 301 -5.22 2.30 29.75
N GLU A 302 -3.91 2.51 29.89
CA GLU A 302 -3.27 3.78 29.52
C GLU A 302 -3.40 4.16 28.04
N TYR A 303 -3.78 3.20 27.18
CA TYR A 303 -3.98 3.35 25.74
C TYR A 303 -5.43 3.65 25.35
N TYR A 304 -6.36 3.75 26.31
CA TYR A 304 -7.79 3.88 26.04
C TYR A 304 -8.13 5.00 25.05
N MET A 305 -7.58 6.21 25.24
CA MET A 305 -7.85 7.32 24.32
C MET A 305 -7.22 7.13 22.94
N ASP A 306 -6.06 6.49 22.86
CA ASP A 306 -5.43 6.11 21.60
C ASP A 306 -6.32 5.10 20.84
N ASP A 307 -6.92 4.14 21.54
CA ASP A 307 -7.79 3.11 20.97
C ASP A 307 -9.16 3.67 20.54
N VAL A 308 -9.75 4.57 21.34
CA VAL A 308 -10.96 5.32 20.95
C VAL A 308 -10.70 6.12 19.68
N CYS A 309 -9.58 6.84 19.59
CA CYS A 309 -9.23 7.62 18.42
C CYS A 309 -8.96 6.74 17.18
N MET A 310 -8.32 5.59 17.36
CA MET A 310 -8.14 4.61 16.28
C MET A 310 -9.48 4.13 15.72
N LEU A 311 -10.43 3.75 16.58
CA LEU A 311 -11.75 3.32 16.16
C LEU A 311 -12.50 4.42 15.40
N HIS A 312 -12.43 5.68 15.87
CA HIS A 312 -13.05 6.81 15.16
C HIS A 312 -12.42 7.07 13.79
N LEU A 313 -11.09 6.96 13.66
CA LEU A 313 -10.42 7.05 12.36
C LEU A 313 -10.93 5.96 11.39
N LEU A 314 -10.92 4.69 11.82
CA LEU A 314 -11.37 3.55 11.01
C LEU A 314 -12.86 3.65 10.65
N LYS A 315 -13.70 4.08 11.60
CA LYS A 315 -15.13 4.31 11.40
C LYS A 315 -15.37 5.42 10.38
N GLY A 316 -14.67 6.55 10.53
CA GLY A 316 -14.73 7.68 9.62
C GLY A 316 -14.36 7.30 8.19
N LEU A 317 -13.33 6.46 8.00
CA LEU A 317 -12.94 5.92 6.70
C LEU A 317 -14.06 5.10 6.04
N CYS A 318 -14.69 4.18 6.78
CA CYS A 318 -15.82 3.40 6.28
C CYS A 318 -16.98 4.32 5.86
N LEU A 319 -17.37 5.24 6.74
CA LEU A 319 -18.45 6.19 6.51
C LEU A 319 -18.17 7.09 5.29
N LYS A 320 -16.93 7.55 5.12
CA LYS A 320 -16.51 8.35 3.95
C LYS A 320 -16.70 7.56 2.66
N HIS A 321 -16.24 6.31 2.62
CA HIS A 321 -16.36 5.45 1.44
C HIS A 321 -17.81 5.01 1.16
N LEU A 322 -18.66 4.94 2.18
CA LEU A 322 -20.11 4.71 2.06
C LEU A 322 -20.90 5.98 1.69
N GLY A 323 -20.24 7.14 1.53
CA GLY A 323 -20.89 8.41 1.21
C GLY A 323 -21.61 9.08 2.39
N ARG A 324 -21.46 8.57 3.62
CA ARG A 324 -22.02 9.15 4.85
C ARG A 324 -21.11 10.26 5.38
N LEU A 325 -20.89 11.29 4.56
CA LEU A 325 -19.80 12.26 4.74
C LEU A 325 -19.88 13.05 6.06
N MET A 326 -21.08 13.50 6.47
CA MET A 326 -21.24 14.22 7.74
C MET A 326 -20.86 13.37 8.95
N GLN A 327 -21.21 12.08 8.94
CA GLN A 327 -20.87 11.17 10.03
C GLN A 327 -19.36 10.88 10.05
N ALA A 328 -18.74 10.77 8.87
CA ALA A 328 -17.29 10.63 8.74
C ALA A 328 -16.55 11.86 9.31
N GLU A 329 -17.00 13.06 8.96
CA GLU A 329 -16.44 14.33 9.47
C GLU A 329 -16.54 14.42 11.00
N LEU A 330 -17.67 14.02 11.60
CA LEU A 330 -17.82 13.96 13.06
C LEU A 330 -16.80 13.01 13.70
N CYS A 331 -16.58 11.83 13.09
CA CYS A 331 -15.59 10.89 13.59
C CYS A 331 -14.18 11.48 13.55
N PHE A 332 -13.81 12.10 12.42
CA PHE A 332 -12.50 12.73 12.26
C PHE A 332 -12.29 13.90 13.23
N SER A 333 -13.32 14.73 13.40
CA SER A 333 -13.29 15.86 14.34
C SER A 333 -13.04 15.40 15.78
N ARG A 334 -13.65 14.28 16.19
CA ARG A 334 -13.46 13.73 17.54
C ARG A 334 -12.02 13.28 17.80
N VAL A 335 -11.34 12.71 16.80
CA VAL A 335 -9.91 12.35 16.92
C VAL A 335 -9.06 13.62 17.08
N ILE A 336 -9.29 14.63 16.24
CA ILE A 336 -8.53 15.89 16.26
C ILE A 336 -8.73 16.62 17.60
N GLN A 337 -9.96 16.70 18.11
CA GLN A 337 -10.28 17.31 19.40
C GLN A 337 -9.63 16.57 20.58
N SER A 338 -9.32 15.28 20.40
CA SER A 338 -8.70 14.43 21.43
C SER A 338 -7.17 14.45 21.39
N GLU A 339 -6.53 15.27 20.53
CA GLU A 339 -5.07 15.32 20.35
C GLU A 339 -4.29 15.35 21.67
N LYS A 340 -4.68 16.22 22.61
CA LYS A 340 -3.99 16.37 23.91
C LYS A 340 -4.12 15.16 24.84
N GLN A 341 -5.04 14.25 24.55
CA GLN A 341 -5.30 13.05 25.34
C GLN A 341 -4.61 11.80 24.75
N ILE A 342 -4.17 11.85 23.49
CA ILE A 342 -3.43 10.77 22.83
C ILE A 342 -2.01 10.74 23.39
N LYS A 343 -1.56 9.57 23.88
CA LYS A 343 -0.25 9.45 24.54
C LYS A 343 0.81 8.82 23.64
N TYR A 344 0.44 7.84 22.82
CA TYR A 344 1.38 6.94 22.16
C TYR A 344 1.27 7.00 20.63
N ASP A 345 0.06 6.94 20.10
CA ASP A 345 -0.26 6.84 18.68
C ASP A 345 -0.49 8.23 18.08
N THR A 346 0.46 9.14 18.29
CA THR A 346 0.37 10.55 17.87
C THR A 346 0.25 10.74 16.35
N TYR A 347 0.51 9.71 15.54
CA TYR A 347 0.26 9.74 14.09
C TYR A 347 -1.24 9.81 13.74
N LEU A 348 -2.13 9.44 14.67
CA LEU A 348 -3.57 9.45 14.45
C LEU A 348 -4.09 10.83 14.04
N VAL A 349 -3.56 11.89 14.64
CA VAL A 349 -3.99 13.27 14.37
C VAL A 349 -3.62 13.72 12.94
N PRO A 350 -2.34 13.69 12.50
CA PRO A 350 -2.00 14.08 11.13
C PRO A 350 -2.64 13.16 10.08
N PHE A 351 -2.81 11.87 10.39
CA PHE A 351 -3.52 10.95 9.49
C PHE A 351 -5.00 11.31 9.35
N THR A 352 -5.66 11.63 10.46
CA THR A 352 -7.06 12.07 10.44
C THR A 352 -7.24 13.40 9.74
N LEU A 353 -6.32 14.36 9.95
CA LEU A 353 -6.34 15.63 9.22
C LEU A 353 -6.21 15.41 7.72
N TYR A 354 -5.29 14.53 7.28
CA TYR A 354 -5.17 14.18 5.87
C TYR A 354 -6.48 13.61 5.31
N GLU A 355 -7.11 12.67 6.01
CA GLU A 355 -8.38 12.06 5.58
C GLU A 355 -9.55 13.06 5.55
N LEU A 356 -9.62 13.97 6.51
CA LEU A 356 -10.59 15.07 6.53
C LEU A 356 -10.35 16.03 5.36
N GLY A 357 -9.10 16.34 5.05
CA GLY A 357 -8.74 17.13 3.87
C GLY A 357 -9.18 16.46 2.56
N LEU A 358 -9.01 15.14 2.44
CA LEU A 358 -9.52 14.37 1.30
C LEU A 358 -11.06 14.37 1.24
N LEU A 359 -11.74 14.31 2.39
CA LEU A 359 -13.19 14.43 2.46
C LEU A 359 -13.67 15.78 1.93
N TYR A 360 -13.09 16.89 2.38
CA TYR A 360 -13.43 18.22 1.87
C TYR A 360 -13.13 18.38 0.38
N LYS A 361 -12.02 17.78 -0.10
CA LYS A 361 -11.73 17.74 -1.54
C LYS A 361 -12.83 16.99 -2.32
N GLN A 362 -13.37 15.89 -1.78
CA GLN A 362 -14.47 15.13 -2.39
C GLN A 362 -15.78 15.94 -2.45
N GLN A 363 -15.97 16.89 -1.53
CA GLN A 363 -17.09 17.82 -1.49
C GLN A 363 -16.85 19.10 -2.32
N ASP A 364 -15.76 19.17 -3.08
CA ASP A 364 -15.32 20.35 -3.84
C ASP A 364 -14.97 21.59 -2.98
N GLU A 365 -14.74 21.39 -1.68
CA GLU A 365 -14.33 22.45 -0.74
C GLU A 365 -12.80 22.64 -0.72
N ARG A 366 -12.23 23.00 -1.88
CA ARG A 366 -10.78 23.00 -2.12
C ARG A 366 -9.98 23.84 -1.11
N GLU A 367 -10.46 25.03 -0.75
CA GLU A 367 -9.76 25.90 0.21
C GLU A 367 -9.74 25.34 1.63
N LYS A 368 -10.80 24.65 2.05
CA LYS A 368 -10.81 23.96 3.35
C LYS A 368 -9.87 22.76 3.33
N ALA A 369 -9.90 21.98 2.24
CA ALA A 369 -8.99 20.85 2.05
C ALA A 369 -7.52 21.26 2.15
N ILE A 370 -7.10 22.33 1.46
CA ILE A 370 -5.71 22.82 1.50
C ILE A 370 -5.30 23.20 2.93
N ARG A 371 -6.11 24.02 3.62
CA ARG A 371 -5.81 24.48 4.99
C ARG A 371 -5.64 23.32 5.97
N ILE A 372 -6.51 22.30 5.87
CA ILE A 372 -6.45 21.13 6.75
C ILE A 372 -5.20 20.28 6.46
N ILE A 373 -4.90 20.02 5.18
CA ILE A 373 -3.73 19.21 4.78
C ILE A 373 -2.43 19.91 5.18
N GLU A 374 -2.33 21.22 5.08
CA GLU A 374 -1.14 21.98 5.51
C GLU A 374 -0.91 21.92 7.04
N THR A 375 -1.97 21.65 7.80
CA THR A 375 -1.92 21.48 9.25
C THR A 375 -1.46 20.07 9.64
N ALA A 376 -1.61 19.07 8.77
CA ALA A 376 -1.15 17.71 8.98
C ALA A 376 0.39 17.62 8.92
N LYS A 377 1.07 17.80 10.06
CA LYS A 377 2.54 17.77 10.17
C LYS A 377 3.05 16.71 11.13
#